data_AF-A0A925FWQ8-F1
#
_entry.id   AF-A0A925FWQ8-F1
#
_cell.length_a   1.000
_cell.length_b   1.000
_cell.length_c   1.000
_cell.angle_alpha   90.00
_cell.angle_beta   90.00
_cell.angle_gamma   90.00
#
_symmetry.space_group_name_H-M   'P 1'
#
loop_
_entity.id
_entity.type
_entity.pdbx_description
1 polymer ?
#
loop_
_entity_poly.entity_id
_entity_poly.type
_entity_poly.pdbx_seq_one_letter_code
_entity_poly.pdbx_strand_id
1 'polypeptide(L)'
;VVDESRAQYVQMIFSEYAAGNSIDSIVRKLAEMGAPPPKSKQWRSDAILYLIKNPTYMGEYRAFRTKPTRNGKRISSVEREDTISSECPAIISKKTWEQAQAMRAANRSNPASKKRNYLLRGKIRCGICGMGYSGYALSATTHITKQGEEKQYPERRYYRCISTGREYTTCGNLMVLANRIEERVWSDIESFLSQPSKVIERLLVKQREFSKAVNTESRSVVKLQAQIDKLDRQRKKIVKAIGAGTITHDDAKEAIQELNGEKNALVLRIKKIEDLQDNTSGSYNRGLDSTRDLLDALSRRFHEGLTDQEKAQLVRHLVHSVVIEPLHQDGAVVPHAVITYVFDAPLPGKGDNIFSGKTGTLNRLTLEKMNIELTDKQKAMPA
;
A
#
# COMPACT_ATOMS: atom_id res chain seq x y z
N VAL A 1 -10.50 23.54 -28.00
CA VAL A 1 -10.12 23.31 -29.41
C VAL A 1 -9.06 22.22 -29.43
N VAL A 2 -9.22 21.22 -30.30
CA VAL A 2 -8.29 20.08 -30.43
C VAL A 2 -7.20 20.44 -31.44
N ASP A 3 -5.95 20.08 -31.13
CA ASP A 3 -4.84 20.12 -32.07
C ASP A 3 -4.66 18.72 -32.66
N GLU A 4 -5.16 18.52 -33.88
CA GLU A 4 -5.17 17.21 -34.55
C GLU A 4 -3.75 16.63 -34.72
N SER A 5 -2.75 17.50 -34.96
CA SER A 5 -1.35 17.07 -35.14
C SER A 5 -0.75 16.45 -33.87
N ARG A 6 -1.24 16.88 -32.70
CA ARG A 6 -0.84 16.34 -31.39
C ARG A 6 -1.78 15.24 -30.91
N ALA A 7 -3.05 15.30 -31.30
CA ALA A 7 -4.08 14.33 -30.95
C ALA A 7 -3.68 12.91 -31.35
N GLN A 8 -3.12 12.73 -32.55
CA GLN A 8 -2.64 11.43 -33.04
C GLN A 8 -1.61 10.77 -32.10
N TYR A 9 -0.69 11.54 -31.51
CA TYR A 9 0.31 11.00 -30.58
C TYR A 9 -0.32 10.60 -29.26
N VAL A 10 -1.32 11.35 -28.78
CA VAL A 10 -2.08 10.98 -27.57
C VAL A 10 -2.88 9.70 -27.83
N GLN A 11 -3.55 9.57 -28.97
CA GLN A 11 -4.25 8.36 -29.39
C GLN A 11 -3.33 7.14 -29.41
N MET A 12 -2.16 7.29 -30.01
CA MET A 12 -1.15 6.24 -30.03
C MET A 12 -0.68 5.87 -28.62
N ILE A 13 -0.37 6.84 -27.76
CA ILE A 13 0.04 6.60 -26.36
C ILE A 13 -1.00 5.76 -25.62
N PHE A 14 -2.28 6.12 -25.72
CA PHE A 14 -3.37 5.39 -25.06
C PHE A 14 -3.56 3.99 -25.65
N SER A 15 -3.51 3.84 -26.97
CA SER A 15 -3.63 2.55 -27.66
C SER A 15 -2.50 1.59 -27.27
N GLU A 16 -1.25 2.04 -27.37
CA GLU A 16 -0.07 1.24 -27.01
C GLU A 16 -0.09 0.84 -25.53
N TYR A 17 -0.44 1.77 -24.65
CA TYR A 17 -0.49 1.47 -23.22
C TYR A 17 -1.64 0.51 -22.87
N ALA A 18 -2.81 0.66 -23.50
CA ALA A 18 -3.93 -0.27 -23.33
C ALA A 18 -3.60 -1.67 -23.88
N ALA A 19 -2.77 -1.77 -24.92
CA ALA A 19 -2.25 -3.03 -25.44
C ALA A 19 -1.20 -3.69 -24.53
N GLY A 20 -0.78 -3.03 -23.44
CA GLY A 20 0.15 -3.56 -22.45
C GLY A 20 1.62 -3.21 -22.68
N ASN A 21 1.93 -2.34 -23.65
CA ASN A 21 3.30 -1.90 -23.87
C ASN A 21 3.82 -1.02 -22.73
N SER A 22 5.10 -1.17 -22.39
CA SER A 22 5.71 -0.43 -21.30
C SER A 22 5.85 1.06 -21.64
N ILE A 23 5.78 1.92 -20.62
CA ILE A 23 5.94 3.38 -20.79
C ILE A 23 7.27 3.69 -21.48
N ASP A 24 8.35 3.00 -21.13
CA ASP A 24 9.67 3.22 -21.74
C ASP A 24 9.69 2.81 -23.21
N SER A 25 8.93 1.78 -23.61
CA SER A 25 8.73 1.42 -25.02
C SER A 25 8.01 2.54 -25.78
N ILE A 26 6.97 3.11 -25.17
CA ILE A 26 6.21 4.22 -25.75
C ILE A 26 7.09 5.48 -25.87
N VAL A 27 7.93 5.78 -24.87
CA VAL A 27 8.91 6.88 -24.95
C VAL A 27 9.84 6.71 -26.16
N ARG A 28 10.39 5.49 -26.36
CA ARG A 28 11.27 5.21 -27.50
C ARG A 28 10.54 5.38 -28.83
N LYS A 29 9.33 4.82 -28.96
CA LYS A 29 8.51 4.95 -30.16
C LYS A 29 8.18 6.40 -30.49
N LEU A 30 7.85 7.22 -29.47
CA LEU A 30 7.63 8.66 -29.65
C LEU A 30 8.90 9.39 -30.12
N ALA A 31 10.07 9.01 -29.62
CA ALA A 31 11.34 9.58 -30.05
C ALA A 31 11.70 9.18 -31.49
N GLU A 32 11.50 7.92 -31.87
CA GLU A 32 11.70 7.40 -33.23
C GLU A 32 10.77 8.09 -34.25
N MET A 33 9.54 8.39 -33.84
CA MET A 33 8.57 9.13 -34.66
C MET A 33 8.83 10.64 -34.70
N GLY A 34 9.84 11.15 -33.99
CA GLY A 34 10.14 12.59 -33.91
C GLY A 34 9.03 13.41 -33.23
N ALA A 35 8.18 12.80 -32.40
CA ALA A 35 7.04 13.46 -31.79
C ALA A 35 7.50 14.53 -30.78
N PRO A 36 7.12 15.82 -30.94
CA PRO A 36 7.59 16.88 -30.05
C PRO A 36 6.92 16.78 -28.66
N PRO A 37 7.70 16.67 -27.57
CA PRO A 37 7.14 16.69 -26.21
C PRO A 37 6.59 18.09 -25.84
N PRO A 38 5.59 18.20 -24.94
CA PRO A 38 4.90 19.48 -24.71
C PRO A 38 5.73 20.61 -24.08
N LYS A 39 6.66 20.29 -23.17
CA LYS A 39 7.41 21.27 -22.36
C LYS A 39 8.88 20.90 -22.06
N SER A 40 9.38 19.81 -22.63
CA SER A 40 10.72 19.26 -22.33
C SER A 40 11.52 19.06 -23.61
N LYS A 41 12.82 18.79 -23.49
CA LYS A 41 13.66 18.43 -24.66
C LYS A 41 13.40 17.01 -25.16
N GLN A 42 12.86 16.14 -24.29
CA GLN A 42 12.59 14.73 -24.58
C GLN A 42 11.33 14.26 -23.86
N TRP A 43 10.69 13.21 -24.37
CA TRP A 43 9.62 12.51 -23.66
C TRP A 43 10.16 11.88 -22.38
N ARG A 44 9.41 12.04 -21.29
CA ARG A 44 9.71 11.44 -19.99
C ARG A 44 8.57 10.53 -19.55
N SER A 45 8.89 9.46 -18.83
CA SER A 45 7.91 8.46 -18.38
C SER A 45 6.84 9.05 -17.45
N ASP A 46 7.18 10.08 -16.66
CA ASP A 46 6.23 10.81 -15.82
C ASP A 46 5.23 11.67 -16.62
N ALA A 47 5.67 12.25 -17.74
CA ALA A 47 4.79 12.99 -18.65
C ALA A 47 3.76 12.06 -19.31
N ILE A 48 4.18 10.90 -19.80
CA ILE A 48 3.26 9.90 -20.36
C ILE A 48 2.27 9.41 -19.30
N LEU A 49 2.75 9.12 -18.09
CA LEU A 49 1.87 8.70 -16.99
C LEU A 49 0.87 9.79 -16.59
N TYR A 50 1.25 11.06 -16.70
CA TYR A 50 0.34 12.19 -16.47
C TYR A 50 -0.76 12.24 -17.53
N LEU A 51 -0.41 12.05 -18.81
CA LEU A 51 -1.39 11.99 -19.91
C LEU A 51 -2.41 10.87 -19.67
N ILE A 52 -1.93 9.66 -19.40
CA ILE A 52 -2.77 8.47 -19.19
C ILE A 52 -3.75 8.68 -18.02
N LYS A 53 -3.34 9.38 -16.95
CA LYS A 53 -4.19 9.64 -15.78
C LYS A 53 -5.27 10.69 -16.02
N ASN A 54 -5.09 11.55 -17.02
CA ASN A 54 -5.92 12.73 -17.17
C ASN A 54 -7.26 12.38 -17.87
N PRO A 55 -8.42 12.54 -17.21
CA PRO A 55 -9.72 12.24 -17.81
C PRO A 55 -10.12 13.24 -18.92
N THR A 56 -9.42 14.36 -19.07
CA THR A 56 -9.69 15.33 -20.14
C THR A 56 -9.60 14.70 -21.53
N TYR A 57 -8.72 13.71 -21.73
CA TYR A 57 -8.57 13.06 -23.03
C TYR A 57 -9.78 12.20 -23.44
N MET A 58 -10.60 11.76 -22.47
CA MET A 58 -11.89 11.10 -22.74
C MET A 58 -13.08 12.06 -22.73
N GLY A 59 -12.83 13.37 -22.65
CA GLY A 59 -13.86 14.41 -22.71
C GLY A 59 -14.31 14.95 -21.36
N GLU A 60 -13.69 14.56 -20.24
CA GLU A 60 -14.06 15.05 -18.91
C GLU A 60 -12.96 15.98 -18.34
N TYR A 61 -13.19 17.29 -18.39
CA TYR A 61 -12.31 18.26 -17.77
C TYR A 61 -12.65 18.42 -16.29
N ARG A 62 -11.66 18.25 -15.41
CA ARG A 62 -11.80 18.44 -13.96
C ARG A 62 -10.98 19.64 -13.52
N ALA A 63 -11.65 20.64 -12.95
CA ALA A 63 -11.01 21.79 -12.32
C ALA A 63 -11.33 21.83 -10.82
N PHE A 64 -10.42 22.42 -10.05
CA PHE A 64 -10.63 22.65 -8.64
C PHE A 64 -10.89 24.12 -8.37
N ARG A 65 -11.88 24.43 -7.52
CA ARG A 65 -12.17 25.83 -7.13
C ARG A 65 -11.01 26.50 -6.39
N THR A 66 -10.21 25.75 -5.66
CA THR A 66 -9.09 26.30 -4.86
C THR A 66 -7.76 25.60 -5.19
N LYS A 67 -6.64 26.34 -5.18
CA LYS A 67 -5.31 25.75 -5.29
C LYS A 67 -4.97 25.08 -3.96
N PRO A 68 -4.79 23.76 -3.89
CA PRO A 68 -4.64 23.08 -2.61
C PRO A 68 -3.26 23.37 -2.02
N THR A 69 -3.23 23.98 -0.84
CA THR A 69 -2.00 24.23 -0.07
C THR A 69 -2.10 23.56 1.29
N ARG A 70 -1.10 22.75 1.66
CA ARG A 70 -0.90 22.30 3.05
C ARG A 70 0.40 22.91 3.55
N ASN A 71 0.34 23.66 4.66
CA ASN A 71 1.49 24.39 5.22
C ASN A 71 2.20 25.27 4.17
N GLY A 72 1.45 26.04 3.39
CA GLY A 72 1.99 26.92 2.34
C GLY A 72 2.54 26.21 1.09
N LYS A 73 2.56 24.87 1.05
CA LYS A 73 3.04 24.08 -0.10
C LYS A 73 1.91 23.47 -0.89
N ARG A 74 2.00 23.52 -2.22
CA ARG A 74 1.03 22.91 -3.15
C ARG A 74 1.03 21.40 -2.96
N ILE A 75 -0.16 20.80 -2.78
CA ILE A 75 -0.32 19.34 -2.70
C ILE A 75 -1.06 18.81 -3.92
N SER A 76 -0.77 17.57 -4.33
CA SER A 76 -1.51 16.89 -5.38
C SER A 76 -2.52 15.92 -4.79
N SER A 77 -3.75 15.92 -5.31
CA SER A 77 -4.72 14.82 -5.21
C SER A 77 -5.40 14.61 -3.86
N VAL A 78 -6.58 15.22 -3.70
CA VAL A 78 -7.71 14.60 -2.99
C VAL A 78 -8.92 14.78 -3.89
N GLU A 79 -9.75 13.75 -4.04
CA GLU A 79 -11.10 13.87 -4.60
C GLU A 79 -11.88 14.80 -3.67
N ARG A 80 -12.19 16.01 -4.13
CA ARG A 80 -12.82 17.04 -3.29
C ARG A 80 -14.24 17.27 -3.73
N GLU A 81 -15.09 17.62 -2.77
CA GLU A 81 -16.44 18.17 -2.99
C GLU A 81 -16.42 19.44 -3.86
N ASP A 82 -15.27 20.10 -4.03
CA ASP A 82 -15.09 21.31 -4.85
C ASP A 82 -14.63 21.05 -6.29
N THR A 83 -14.64 19.78 -6.73
CA THR A 83 -14.28 19.41 -8.10
C THR A 83 -15.42 19.78 -9.05
N ILE A 84 -15.16 20.69 -9.99
CA ILE A 84 -16.09 21.02 -11.06
C ILE A 84 -15.69 20.21 -12.28
N SER A 85 -16.62 19.38 -12.77
CA SER A 85 -16.49 18.70 -14.06
C SER A 85 -17.16 19.51 -15.17
N SER A 86 -16.57 19.49 -16.35
CA SER A 86 -17.14 20.07 -17.57
C SER A 86 -16.78 19.19 -18.77
N GLU A 87 -17.68 19.14 -19.74
CA GLU A 87 -17.44 18.40 -20.98
C GLU A 87 -16.46 19.15 -21.88
N CYS A 88 -15.60 18.39 -22.54
CA CYS A 88 -14.68 18.91 -23.54
C CYS A 88 -14.54 17.93 -24.71
N PRO A 89 -14.04 18.39 -25.87
CA PRO A 89 -13.82 17.50 -27.00
C PRO A 89 -12.92 16.32 -26.63
N ALA A 90 -13.45 15.10 -26.77
CA ALA A 90 -12.71 13.88 -26.49
C ALA A 90 -11.80 13.53 -27.68
N ILE A 91 -10.57 13.13 -27.37
CA ILE A 91 -9.60 12.63 -28.36
C ILE A 91 -9.49 11.10 -28.28
N ILE A 92 -9.86 10.53 -27.13
CA ILE A 92 -9.81 9.09 -26.81
C ILE A 92 -11.21 8.61 -26.45
N SER A 93 -11.59 7.42 -26.89
CA SER A 93 -12.85 6.81 -26.47
C SER A 93 -12.82 6.47 -24.97
N LYS A 94 -13.97 6.58 -24.30
CA LYS A 94 -14.13 6.17 -22.89
C LYS A 94 -13.63 4.73 -22.66
N LYS A 95 -13.95 3.82 -23.58
CA LYS A 95 -13.51 2.41 -23.55
C LYS A 95 -11.98 2.28 -23.52
N THR A 96 -11.28 2.97 -24.42
CA THR A 96 -9.80 2.93 -24.47
C THR A 96 -9.18 3.53 -23.20
N TRP A 97 -9.79 4.60 -22.67
CA TRP A 97 -9.33 5.21 -21.42
C TRP A 97 -9.50 4.28 -20.22
N GLU A 98 -10.65 3.60 -20.11
CA GLU A 98 -10.92 2.61 -19.07
C GLU A 98 -9.97 1.42 -19.15
N GLN A 99 -9.69 0.91 -20.36
CA GLN A 99 -8.68 -0.14 -20.58
C GLN A 99 -7.29 0.30 -20.12
N ALA A 100 -6.89 1.53 -20.43
CA ALA A 100 -5.62 2.10 -19.95
C ALA A 100 -5.58 2.23 -18.41
N GLN A 101 -6.68 2.60 -17.76
CA GLN A 101 -6.75 2.62 -16.29
C GLN A 101 -6.68 1.22 -15.68
N ALA A 102 -7.37 0.24 -16.27
CA ALA A 102 -7.31 -1.15 -15.84
C ALA A 102 -5.89 -1.71 -15.95
N MET A 103 -5.21 -1.47 -17.08
CA MET A 103 -3.81 -1.82 -17.28
C MET A 103 -2.90 -1.12 -16.26
N ARG A 104 -3.15 0.15 -15.95
CA ARG A 104 -2.42 0.89 -14.91
C ARG A 104 -2.60 0.29 -13.53
N ALA A 105 -3.82 -0.12 -13.18
CA ALA A 105 -4.12 -0.79 -11.91
C ALA A 105 -3.41 -2.15 -11.83
N ALA A 106 -3.44 -2.92 -12.91
CA ALA A 106 -2.73 -4.20 -13.04
C ALA A 106 -1.20 -4.02 -12.95
N ASN A 107 -0.62 -3.01 -13.60
CA ASN A 107 0.82 -2.72 -13.53
C ASN A 107 1.25 -2.22 -12.15
N ARG A 108 0.35 -1.58 -11.40
CA ARG A 108 0.59 -1.23 -9.99
C ARG A 108 0.65 -2.49 -9.11
N SER A 109 -0.11 -3.53 -9.44
CA SER A 109 -0.17 -4.79 -8.70
C SER A 109 0.76 -5.90 -9.22
N ASN A 110 1.32 -5.78 -10.43
CA ASN A 110 2.15 -6.83 -11.06
C ASN A 110 3.68 -6.67 -10.82
N PRO A 111 4.35 -7.65 -10.19
CA PRO A 111 5.81 -7.69 -10.05
C PRO A 111 6.54 -8.11 -11.34
N ALA A 112 5.89 -8.86 -12.23
CA ALA A 112 6.51 -9.64 -13.30
C ALA A 112 6.98 -8.83 -14.53
N SER A 113 6.55 -7.57 -14.69
CA SER A 113 6.90 -6.72 -15.85
C SER A 113 8.33 -6.14 -15.80
N LYS A 114 9.13 -6.47 -14.78
CA LYS A 114 10.47 -5.87 -14.58
C LYS A 114 11.57 -6.86 -14.91
N LYS A 115 12.63 -6.37 -15.58
CA LYS A 115 13.87 -7.10 -15.92
C LYS A 115 14.51 -7.85 -14.74
N ARG A 116 14.20 -7.45 -13.50
CA ARG A 116 14.69 -8.07 -12.27
C ARG A 116 13.52 -8.29 -11.31
N ASN A 117 13.35 -9.53 -10.85
CA ASN A 117 12.40 -9.87 -9.82
C ASN A 117 12.95 -9.47 -8.43
N TYR A 118 12.09 -8.95 -7.55
CA TYR A 118 12.42 -8.61 -6.17
C TYR A 118 11.23 -9.05 -5.32
N LEU A 119 11.37 -10.16 -4.61
CA LEU A 119 10.26 -10.85 -3.94
C LEU A 119 9.60 -9.99 -2.86
N LEU A 120 10.39 -9.19 -2.14
CA LEU A 120 9.92 -8.37 -1.02
C LEU A 120 9.41 -6.98 -1.46
N ARG A 121 9.18 -6.78 -2.76
CA ARG A 121 8.71 -5.49 -3.30
C ARG A 121 7.41 -5.05 -2.60
N GLY A 122 7.46 -3.86 -2.01
CA GLY A 122 6.32 -3.28 -1.29
C GLY A 122 6.11 -3.82 0.13
N LYS A 123 6.89 -4.82 0.55
CA LYS A 123 6.90 -5.37 1.93
C LYS A 123 8.05 -4.83 2.77
N ILE A 124 9.18 -4.52 2.14
CA ILE A 124 10.39 -4.03 2.81
C ILE A 124 10.38 -2.51 3.10
N ARG A 125 10.68 -2.13 4.35
CA ARG A 125 10.65 -0.76 4.89
C ARG A 125 11.88 -0.45 5.73
N CYS A 126 12.17 0.84 5.85
CA CYS A 126 13.26 1.38 6.65
C CYS A 126 12.81 1.62 8.09
N GLY A 127 13.50 1.04 9.06
CA GLY A 127 13.27 1.29 10.49
C GLY A 127 13.69 2.68 10.95
N ILE A 128 14.59 3.36 10.23
CA ILE A 128 15.03 4.74 10.56
C ILE A 128 14.01 5.78 10.10
N CYS A 129 13.59 5.73 8.83
CA CYS A 129 12.78 6.81 8.22
C CYS A 129 11.37 6.38 7.80
N GLY A 130 10.98 5.13 8.03
CA GLY A 130 9.66 4.56 7.69
C GLY A 130 9.37 4.38 6.19
N MET A 131 10.22 4.91 5.30
CA MET A 131 10.05 4.80 3.84
C MET A 131 10.34 3.38 3.34
N GLY A 132 9.83 3.05 2.16
CA GLY A 132 10.11 1.77 1.50
C GLY A 132 11.55 1.64 1.01
N TYR A 133 11.98 0.40 0.81
CA TYR A 133 13.18 0.08 0.04
C TYR A 133 12.84 -0.15 -1.44
N SER A 134 13.75 0.24 -2.32
CA SER A 134 13.70 0.00 -3.76
C SER A 134 14.76 -1.02 -4.18
N GLY A 135 14.47 -1.81 -5.22
CA GLY A 135 15.47 -2.68 -5.83
C GLY A 135 16.57 -1.86 -6.51
N TYR A 136 17.81 -2.18 -6.20
CA TYR A 136 19.02 -1.62 -6.77
C TYR A 136 19.91 -2.77 -7.24
N ALA A 137 20.55 -2.66 -8.40
CA ALA A 137 21.43 -3.71 -8.92
C ALA A 137 22.73 -3.11 -9.41
N LEU A 138 23.83 -3.74 -9.05
CA LEU A 138 25.15 -3.48 -9.61
C LEU A 138 25.37 -4.45 -10.76
N SER A 139 25.64 -3.92 -11.96
CA SER A 139 25.95 -4.71 -13.14
C SER A 139 27.14 -5.64 -12.89
N ALA A 140 27.21 -6.74 -13.64
CA ALA A 140 28.40 -7.57 -13.65
C ALA A 140 29.61 -6.74 -14.08
N THR A 141 30.74 -6.94 -13.40
CA THR A 141 31.98 -6.19 -13.62
C THR A 141 33.15 -7.15 -13.65
N THR A 142 34.12 -6.85 -14.50
CA THR A 142 35.37 -7.60 -14.58
C THR A 142 36.49 -6.68 -14.14
N HIS A 143 37.27 -7.11 -13.15
CA HIS A 143 38.44 -6.39 -12.68
C HIS A 143 39.69 -7.21 -12.93
N ILE A 144 40.71 -6.58 -13.50
CA ILE A 144 42.04 -7.16 -13.62
C ILE A 144 42.77 -6.86 -12.30
N THR A 145 43.26 -7.89 -11.62
CA THR A 145 44.02 -7.74 -10.37
C THR A 145 45.39 -7.11 -10.67
N LYS A 146 46.08 -6.62 -9.64
CA LYS A 146 47.46 -6.12 -9.77
C LYS A 146 48.44 -7.19 -10.31
N GLN A 147 48.06 -8.47 -10.26
CA GLN A 147 48.84 -9.62 -10.74
C GLN A 147 48.44 -10.04 -12.17
N GLY A 148 47.54 -9.29 -12.83
CA GLY A 148 47.11 -9.56 -14.20
C GLY A 148 45.97 -10.59 -14.32
N GLU A 149 45.44 -11.08 -13.20
CA GLU A 149 44.35 -12.05 -13.22
C GLU A 149 43.00 -11.38 -13.45
N GLU A 150 42.19 -11.95 -14.33
CA GLU A 150 40.83 -11.47 -14.56
C GLU A 150 39.88 -12.02 -13.48
N LYS A 151 39.28 -11.11 -12.71
CA LYS A 151 38.28 -11.43 -11.69
C LYS A 151 36.91 -10.92 -12.09
N GLN A 152 36.01 -11.85 -12.37
CA GLN A 152 34.62 -11.56 -12.73
C GLN A 152 33.75 -11.47 -11.48
N TYR A 153 32.96 -10.41 -11.40
CA TYR A 153 31.98 -10.16 -10.36
C TYR A 153 30.59 -10.22 -10.98
N PRO A 154 29.74 -11.20 -10.60
CA PRO A 154 28.40 -11.32 -11.15
C PRO A 154 27.51 -10.14 -10.74
N GLU A 155 26.38 -9.98 -11.42
CA GLU A 155 25.37 -8.98 -11.05
C GLU A 155 24.93 -9.18 -9.59
N ARG A 156 24.94 -8.10 -8.80
CA ARG A 156 24.52 -8.13 -7.39
C ARG A 156 23.26 -7.30 -7.19
N ARG A 157 22.22 -7.91 -6.65
CA ARG A 157 20.95 -7.26 -6.33
C ARG A 157 20.91 -6.87 -4.86
N TYR A 158 20.47 -5.64 -4.61
CA TYR A 158 20.29 -5.04 -3.30
C TYR A 158 18.90 -4.44 -3.16
N TYR A 159 18.45 -4.35 -1.92
CA TYR A 159 17.44 -3.40 -1.50
C TYR A 159 18.14 -2.16 -0.98
N ARG A 160 17.79 -0.99 -1.52
CA ARG A 160 18.28 0.32 -1.07
C ARG A 160 17.13 1.22 -0.64
N CYS A 161 17.27 1.90 0.51
CA CYS A 161 16.28 2.86 0.97
C CYS A 161 16.04 3.94 -0.09
N ILE A 162 14.77 4.29 -0.34
CA ILE A 162 14.40 5.28 -1.36
C ILE A 162 14.93 6.68 -1.00
N SER A 163 15.18 6.96 0.28
CA SER A 163 15.73 8.24 0.73
C SER A 163 17.16 8.47 0.20
N THR A 164 17.97 7.41 0.03
CA THR A 164 19.37 7.48 -0.43
C THR A 164 19.51 7.99 -1.88
N GLY A 165 18.42 8.04 -2.65
CA GLY A 165 18.40 8.57 -4.02
C GLY A 165 17.82 9.98 -4.16
N ARG A 166 17.56 10.68 -3.04
CA ARG A 166 17.00 12.05 -3.06
C ARG A 166 18.08 13.06 -2.70
N GLU A 167 18.15 14.15 -3.45
CA GLU A 167 19.17 15.23 -3.31
C GLU A 167 19.24 15.89 -1.93
N TYR A 168 18.19 15.78 -1.08
CA TYR A 168 18.07 16.64 0.09
C TYR A 168 17.88 15.94 1.45
N THR A 169 17.63 14.62 1.50
CA THR A 169 17.40 13.89 2.77
C THR A 169 17.70 12.39 2.64
N THR A 170 18.93 11.98 2.95
CA THR A 170 19.30 10.56 3.04
C THR A 170 19.26 10.10 4.49
N CYS A 171 18.51 9.02 4.79
CA CYS A 171 18.43 8.50 6.17
C CYS A 171 19.69 7.71 6.63
N GLY A 172 20.63 7.47 5.72
CA GLY A 172 21.87 6.74 6.03
C GLY A 172 21.72 5.23 6.27
N ASN A 173 20.51 4.65 6.17
CA ASN A 173 20.33 3.22 6.42
C ASN A 173 21.03 2.34 5.36
N LEU A 174 21.46 1.14 5.78
CA LEU A 174 22.28 0.24 4.99
C LEU A 174 21.51 -0.39 3.82
N MET A 175 22.24 -0.67 2.75
CA MET A 175 21.75 -1.53 1.67
C MET A 175 21.77 -2.99 2.11
N VAL A 176 20.75 -3.74 1.74
CA VAL A 176 20.62 -5.16 2.08
C VAL A 176 20.78 -5.99 0.82
N LEU A 177 21.59 -7.04 0.85
CA LEU A 177 21.72 -7.94 -0.30
C LEU A 177 20.41 -8.70 -0.50
N ALA A 178 19.81 -8.57 -1.69
CA ALA A 178 18.46 -9.07 -1.96
C ALA A 178 18.39 -10.59 -1.81
N ASN A 179 19.36 -11.32 -2.36
CA ASN A 179 19.38 -12.79 -2.27
C ASN A 179 19.36 -13.28 -0.81
N ARG A 180 20.16 -12.70 0.08
CA ARG A 180 20.24 -13.14 1.49
C ARG A 180 18.91 -13.01 2.23
N ILE A 181 18.23 -11.88 2.08
CA ILE A 181 16.96 -11.66 2.77
C ILE A 181 15.81 -12.42 2.10
N GLU A 182 15.84 -12.55 0.77
CA GLU A 182 14.83 -13.29 0.01
C GLU A 182 14.93 -14.80 0.28
N GLU A 183 16.12 -15.38 0.31
CA GLU A 183 16.36 -16.78 0.65
C GLU A 183 15.86 -17.10 2.06
N ARG A 184 16.11 -16.21 3.03
CA ARG A 184 15.62 -16.40 4.40
C ARG A 184 14.09 -16.36 4.46
N VAL A 185 13.48 -15.34 3.86
CA VAL A 185 12.02 -15.22 3.82
C VAL A 185 11.38 -16.41 3.11
N TRP A 186 12.01 -16.86 2.03
CA TRP A 186 11.54 -18.01 1.28
C TRP A 186 11.63 -19.28 2.13
N SER A 187 12.76 -19.55 2.78
CA SER A 187 12.94 -20.70 3.67
C SER A 187 11.90 -20.74 4.80
N ASP A 188 11.56 -19.58 5.40
CA ASP A 188 10.51 -19.51 6.41
C ASP A 188 9.12 -19.86 5.81
N ILE A 189 8.83 -19.43 4.58
CA ILE A 189 7.60 -19.79 3.85
C ILE A 189 7.57 -21.28 3.49
N GLU A 190 8.68 -21.85 3.03
CA GLU A 190 8.80 -23.28 2.70
C GLU A 190 8.53 -24.15 3.94
N SER A 191 9.15 -23.78 5.06
CA SER A 191 8.92 -24.43 6.36
C SER A 191 7.45 -24.35 6.78
N PHE A 192 6.81 -23.20 6.58
CA PHE A 192 5.39 -23.02 6.84
C PHE A 192 4.49 -23.89 5.95
N LEU A 193 4.75 -23.94 4.64
CA LEU A 193 3.97 -24.73 3.68
C LEU A 193 4.13 -26.25 3.89
N SER A 194 5.24 -26.69 4.48
CA SER A 194 5.50 -28.10 4.79
C SER A 194 4.61 -28.67 5.92
N GLN A 195 3.85 -27.83 6.64
CA GLN A 195 2.96 -28.25 7.74
C GLN A 195 1.51 -27.72 7.59
N PRO A 196 0.76 -28.13 6.54
CA PRO A 196 -0.51 -27.47 6.17
C PRO A 196 -1.66 -27.64 7.18
N SER A 197 -1.72 -28.76 7.90
CA SER A 197 -2.88 -29.12 8.74
C SER A 197 -3.06 -28.26 9.99
N LYS A 198 -1.98 -27.93 10.71
CA LYS A 198 -2.02 -27.04 11.88
C LYS A 198 -2.19 -25.56 11.51
N VAL A 199 -1.90 -25.23 10.26
CA VAL A 199 -1.87 -23.87 9.71
C VAL A 199 -3.26 -23.39 9.34
N ILE A 200 -4.03 -24.21 8.63
CA ILE A 200 -5.40 -23.86 8.20
C ILE A 200 -6.28 -23.60 9.43
N GLU A 201 -6.19 -24.45 10.45
CA GLU A 201 -6.99 -24.33 11.68
C GLU A 201 -6.67 -23.04 12.45
N ARG A 202 -5.39 -22.64 12.51
CA ARG A 202 -4.96 -21.42 13.23
C ARG A 202 -5.25 -20.13 12.46
N LEU A 203 -5.15 -20.15 11.14
CA LEU A 203 -5.57 -19.02 10.29
C LEU A 203 -7.07 -18.73 10.47
N LEU A 204 -7.89 -19.78 10.60
CA LEU A 204 -9.32 -19.66 10.88
C LEU A 204 -9.61 -19.07 12.26
N VAL A 205 -8.82 -19.41 13.29
CA VAL A 205 -8.99 -18.84 14.64
C VAL A 205 -8.67 -17.35 14.67
N LYS A 206 -7.51 -16.94 14.13
CA LYS A 206 -7.14 -15.51 14.06
C LYS A 206 -8.09 -14.70 13.18
N GLN A 207 -8.63 -15.29 12.11
CA GLN A 207 -9.67 -14.67 11.30
C GLN A 207 -10.93 -14.40 12.11
N ARG A 208 -11.38 -15.33 12.96
CA ARG A 208 -12.54 -15.14 13.83
C ARG A 208 -12.29 -14.05 14.89
N GLU A 209 -11.10 -13.98 15.46
CA GLU A 209 -10.72 -12.93 16.41
C GLU A 209 -10.68 -11.55 15.74
N PHE A 210 -10.11 -11.48 14.54
CA PHE A 210 -10.07 -10.25 13.74
C PHE A 210 -11.47 -9.81 13.30
N SER A 211 -12.30 -10.75 12.85
CA SER A 211 -13.69 -10.50 12.46
C SER A 211 -14.52 -10.04 13.66
N LYS A 212 -14.27 -10.57 14.86
CA LYS A 212 -14.90 -10.10 16.11
C LYS A 212 -14.52 -8.66 16.44
N ALA A 213 -13.27 -8.25 16.23
CA ALA A 213 -12.83 -6.87 16.43
C ALA A 213 -13.53 -5.90 15.46
N VAL A 214 -13.57 -6.24 14.16
CA VAL A 214 -14.30 -5.47 13.13
C VAL A 214 -15.80 -5.41 13.41
N ASN A 215 -16.40 -6.50 13.89
CA ASN A 215 -17.81 -6.55 14.22
C ASN A 215 -18.15 -5.74 15.49
N THR A 216 -17.20 -5.59 16.41
CA THR A 216 -17.32 -4.71 17.59
C THR A 216 -17.33 -3.23 17.19
N GLU A 217 -16.51 -2.84 16.22
CA GLU A 217 -16.51 -1.49 15.64
C GLU A 217 -17.75 -1.25 14.77
N SER A 218 -18.24 -2.25 14.03
CA SER A 218 -19.49 -2.16 13.26
C SER A 218 -20.71 -1.92 14.18
N ARG A 219 -20.74 -2.55 15.36
CA ARG A 219 -21.74 -2.24 16.41
C ARG A 219 -21.64 -0.81 16.93
N SER A 220 -20.46 -0.20 16.90
CA SER A 220 -20.29 1.21 17.29
C SER A 220 -20.86 2.16 16.23
N VAL A 221 -20.72 1.84 14.94
CA VAL A 221 -21.35 2.59 13.83
C VAL A 221 -22.88 2.56 13.95
N VAL A 222 -23.48 1.40 14.22
CA VAL A 222 -24.94 1.28 14.43
C VAL A 222 -25.41 2.16 15.60
N LYS A 223 -24.66 2.24 16.70
CA LYS A 223 -25.00 3.11 17.84
C LYS A 223 -24.89 4.59 17.49
N LEU A 224 -23.85 5.00 16.75
CA LEU A 224 -23.65 6.38 16.30
C LEU A 224 -24.77 6.78 15.30
N GLN A 225 -25.19 5.86 14.43
CA GLN A 225 -26.30 6.09 13.51
C GLN A 225 -27.62 6.30 14.25
N ALA A 226 -27.89 5.50 15.29
CA ALA A 226 -29.07 5.68 16.13
C ALA A 226 -29.08 7.04 16.86
N GLN A 227 -27.91 7.58 17.23
CA GLN A 227 -27.79 8.92 17.79
C GLN A 227 -28.09 10.00 16.75
N ILE A 228 -27.60 9.85 15.51
CA ILE A 228 -27.94 10.74 14.39
C ILE A 228 -29.44 10.76 14.14
N ASP A 229 -30.08 9.59 14.13
CA ASP A 229 -31.54 9.49 13.94
C ASP A 229 -32.32 10.19 15.07
N LYS A 230 -31.80 10.14 16.31
CA LYS A 230 -32.37 10.86 17.46
C LYS A 230 -32.29 12.38 17.26
N LEU A 231 -31.13 12.89 16.84
CA LEU A 231 -30.91 14.32 16.55
C LEU A 231 -31.81 14.79 15.40
N ASP A 232 -31.98 13.98 14.35
CA ASP A 232 -32.88 14.30 13.24
C ASP A 232 -34.35 14.32 13.65
N ARG A 233 -34.77 13.45 14.57
CA ARG A 233 -36.12 13.49 15.17
C ARG A 233 -36.31 14.75 16.01
N GLN A 234 -35.32 15.18 16.79
CA GLN A 234 -35.37 16.43 17.55
C GLN A 234 -35.47 17.64 16.63
N ARG A 235 -34.66 17.68 15.55
CA ARG A 235 -34.72 18.73 14.53
C ARG A 235 -36.10 18.82 13.88
N LYS A 236 -36.70 17.68 13.52
CA LYS A 236 -38.07 17.63 12.97
C LYS A 236 -39.12 18.15 13.95
N LYS A 237 -38.96 17.94 15.27
CA LYS A 237 -39.87 18.50 16.27
C LYS A 237 -39.76 20.03 16.35
N ILE A 238 -38.54 20.58 16.31
CA ILE A 238 -38.32 22.03 16.31
C ILE A 238 -38.96 22.66 15.06
N VAL A 239 -38.74 22.09 13.87
CA VAL A 239 -39.36 22.57 12.63
C VAL A 239 -40.89 22.58 12.71
N LYS A 240 -41.50 21.55 13.32
CA LYS A 240 -42.96 21.51 13.55
C LYS A 240 -43.43 22.57 14.54
N ALA A 241 -42.66 22.84 15.59
CA ALA A 241 -42.98 23.86 16.60
C ALA A 241 -42.93 25.29 16.01
N ILE A 242 -42.03 25.56 15.07
CA ILE A 242 -42.04 26.81 14.29
C ILE A 242 -43.34 26.92 13.49
N GLY A 243 -43.71 25.86 12.75
CA GLY A 243 -44.93 25.84 11.95
C GLY A 243 -46.22 26.00 12.77
N ALA A 244 -46.19 25.66 14.06
CA ALA A 244 -47.28 25.84 15.01
C ALA A 244 -47.21 27.18 15.78
N GLY A 245 -46.21 28.03 15.51
CA GLY A 245 -46.04 29.33 16.17
C GLY A 245 -45.64 29.26 17.65
N THR A 246 -45.15 28.11 18.13
CA THR A 246 -44.86 27.87 19.56
C THR A 246 -43.48 28.37 19.99
N ILE A 247 -42.58 28.61 19.03
CA ILE A 247 -41.22 29.09 19.24
C ILE A 247 -40.88 30.16 18.19
N THR A 248 -39.97 31.06 18.52
CA THR A 248 -39.53 32.11 17.58
C THR A 248 -38.60 31.54 16.50
N HIS A 249 -38.50 32.24 15.37
CA HIS A 249 -37.58 31.86 14.30
C HIS A 249 -36.11 31.87 14.74
N ASP A 250 -35.72 32.79 15.64
CA ASP A 250 -34.34 32.93 16.11
C ASP A 250 -33.95 31.81 17.10
N ASP A 251 -34.80 31.50 18.07
CA ASP A 251 -34.56 30.40 19.02
C ASP A 251 -34.48 29.05 18.28
N ALA A 252 -35.32 28.87 17.27
CA ALA A 252 -35.31 27.66 16.47
C ALA A 252 -34.06 27.55 15.59
N LYS A 253 -33.54 28.66 15.09
CA LYS A 253 -32.32 28.72 14.28
C LYS A 253 -31.10 28.32 15.12
N GLU A 254 -30.98 28.83 16.33
CA GLU A 254 -29.90 28.49 17.26
C GLU A 254 -29.92 27.00 17.62
N ALA A 255 -31.07 26.46 18.03
CA ALA A 255 -31.23 25.05 18.38
C ALA A 255 -30.97 24.11 17.18
N ILE A 256 -31.36 24.50 15.96
CA ILE A 256 -31.07 23.72 14.74
C ILE A 256 -29.58 23.75 14.40
N GLN A 257 -28.89 24.87 14.62
CA GLN A 257 -27.45 24.97 14.39
C GLN A 257 -26.66 24.06 15.33
N GLU A 258 -27.01 24.03 16.61
CA GLU A 258 -26.37 23.16 17.60
C GLU A 258 -26.55 21.67 17.25
N LEU A 259 -27.78 21.25 16.96
CA LEU A 259 -28.09 19.87 16.55
C LEU A 259 -27.36 19.46 15.26
N ASN A 260 -27.23 20.37 14.29
CA ASN A 260 -26.49 20.09 13.06
C ASN A 260 -24.97 19.98 13.32
N GLY A 261 -24.43 20.75 14.27
CA GLY A 261 -23.04 20.67 14.71
C GLY A 261 -22.72 19.29 15.32
N GLU A 262 -23.56 18.83 16.25
CA GLU A 262 -23.43 17.50 16.86
C GLU A 262 -23.55 16.37 15.82
N LYS A 263 -24.54 16.48 14.92
CA LYS A 263 -24.74 15.52 13.83
C LYS A 263 -23.49 15.43 12.94
N ASN A 264 -22.91 16.55 12.55
CA ASN A 264 -21.71 16.57 11.70
C ASN A 264 -20.50 15.92 12.39
N ALA A 265 -20.35 16.12 13.70
CA ALA A 265 -19.28 15.46 14.47
C ALA A 265 -19.44 13.92 14.49
N LEU A 266 -20.68 13.42 14.65
CA LEU A 266 -20.97 11.98 14.61
C LEU A 266 -20.75 11.38 13.22
N VAL A 267 -21.16 12.08 12.15
CA VAL A 267 -20.95 11.65 10.75
C VAL A 267 -19.45 11.54 10.43
N LEU A 268 -18.64 12.52 10.83
CA LEU A 268 -17.18 12.46 10.64
C LEU A 268 -16.55 11.28 11.40
N ARG A 269 -17.09 10.93 12.57
CA ARG A 269 -16.62 9.78 13.36
C ARG A 269 -16.96 8.46 12.68
N ILE A 270 -18.16 8.31 12.13
CA ILE A 270 -18.56 7.15 11.32
C ILE A 270 -17.65 7.02 10.11
N LYS A 271 -17.46 8.10 9.34
CA LYS A 271 -16.60 8.11 8.16
C LYS A 271 -15.16 7.69 8.47
N LYS A 272 -14.61 8.14 9.60
CA LYS A 272 -13.27 7.73 10.05
C LYS A 272 -13.19 6.22 10.35
N ILE A 273 -14.24 5.64 10.93
CA ILE A 273 -14.31 4.20 11.23
C ILE A 273 -14.45 3.42 9.92
N GLU A 274 -15.32 3.86 9.01
CA GLU A 274 -15.51 3.27 7.68
C GLU A 274 -14.22 3.32 6.84
N ASP A 275 -13.50 4.45 6.83
CA ASP A 275 -12.22 4.59 6.13
C ASP A 275 -11.15 3.64 6.69
N LEU A 276 -11.14 3.40 8.01
CA LEU A 276 -10.25 2.42 8.64
C LEU A 276 -10.66 0.98 8.26
N GLN A 277 -11.96 0.72 8.12
CA GLN A 277 -12.49 -0.59 7.73
C GLN A 277 -12.27 -0.89 6.24
N ASP A 278 -12.42 0.08 5.33
CA ASP A 278 -12.25 -0.10 3.89
C ASP A 278 -10.79 -0.29 3.48
N ASN A 279 -9.87 0.43 4.14
CA ASN A 279 -8.43 0.22 3.95
C ASN A 279 -7.95 -1.15 4.46
N THR A 280 -8.73 -1.81 5.33
CA THR A 280 -8.33 -3.03 6.04
C THR A 280 -9.08 -4.28 5.55
N SER A 281 -10.34 -4.17 5.13
CA SER A 281 -11.24 -5.30 4.82
C SER A 281 -11.28 -5.66 3.33
N GLY A 282 -11.19 -4.67 2.43
CA GLY A 282 -11.47 -4.86 1.00
C GLY A 282 -10.40 -5.64 0.21
N SER A 283 -9.17 -5.64 0.71
CA SER A 283 -8.03 -6.37 0.11
C SER A 283 -7.73 -7.70 0.80
N TYR A 284 -8.23 -7.92 2.02
CA TYR A 284 -7.89 -9.08 2.83
C TYR A 284 -8.85 -10.25 2.57
N ASN A 285 -10.17 -10.03 2.63
CA ASN A 285 -11.15 -11.11 2.52
C ASN A 285 -11.23 -11.76 1.12
N ARG A 286 -11.19 -10.99 0.02
CA ARG A 286 -11.17 -11.55 -1.35
C ARG A 286 -9.89 -12.28 -1.71
N GLY A 287 -8.79 -11.95 -1.05
CA GLY A 287 -7.54 -12.68 -1.22
C GLY A 287 -7.62 -14.08 -0.63
N LEU A 288 -8.32 -14.27 0.49
CA LEU A 288 -8.17 -15.43 1.37
C LEU A 288 -8.86 -16.70 0.92
N ASP A 289 -10.04 -16.64 0.29
CA ASP A 289 -10.64 -17.84 -0.33
C ASP A 289 -9.74 -18.34 -1.48
N SER A 290 -9.23 -17.40 -2.29
CA SER A 290 -8.19 -17.69 -3.28
C SER A 290 -6.87 -18.10 -2.64
N THR A 291 -6.52 -17.66 -1.42
CA THR A 291 -5.29 -18.04 -0.72
C THR A 291 -5.41 -19.45 -0.17
N ARG A 292 -6.59 -19.88 0.27
CA ARG A 292 -6.85 -21.26 0.72
C ARG A 292 -6.68 -22.24 -0.44
N ASP A 293 -7.38 -22.00 -1.54
CA ASP A 293 -7.30 -22.86 -2.72
C ASP A 293 -5.88 -22.86 -3.31
N LEU A 294 -5.20 -21.71 -3.26
CA LEU A 294 -3.80 -21.58 -3.65
C LEU A 294 -2.85 -22.28 -2.67
N LEU A 295 -3.04 -22.21 -1.36
CA LEU A 295 -2.19 -22.91 -0.38
C LEU A 295 -2.37 -24.43 -0.45
N ASP A 296 -3.59 -24.92 -0.65
CA ASP A 296 -3.86 -26.35 -0.85
C ASP A 296 -3.34 -26.85 -2.21
N ALA A 297 -3.47 -26.06 -3.29
CA ALA A 297 -2.89 -26.40 -4.58
C ALA A 297 -1.35 -26.31 -4.59
N LEU A 298 -0.78 -25.32 -3.90
CA LEU A 298 0.66 -25.10 -3.86
C LEU A 298 1.37 -26.04 -2.89
N SER A 299 0.75 -26.46 -1.78
CA SER A 299 1.35 -27.49 -0.90
C SER A 299 1.48 -28.84 -1.63
N ARG A 300 0.54 -29.18 -2.51
CA ARG A 300 0.61 -30.38 -3.37
C ARG A 300 1.68 -30.27 -4.45
N ARG A 301 1.87 -29.08 -5.04
CA ARG A 301 2.85 -28.80 -6.10
C ARG A 301 4.21 -28.32 -5.59
N PHE A 302 4.38 -28.14 -4.27
CA PHE A 302 5.57 -27.56 -3.68
C PHE A 302 6.84 -28.35 -4.02
N HIS A 303 6.72 -29.67 -4.14
CA HIS A 303 7.81 -30.56 -4.53
C HIS A 303 8.20 -30.49 -6.01
N GLU A 304 7.40 -29.86 -6.87
CA GLU A 304 7.62 -29.78 -8.32
C GLU A 304 8.37 -28.50 -8.76
N GLY A 305 8.64 -27.59 -7.82
CA GLY A 305 9.31 -26.31 -8.09
C GLY A 305 8.33 -25.22 -8.53
N LEU A 306 8.38 -24.07 -7.86
CA LEU A 306 7.50 -22.92 -8.10
C LEU A 306 8.15 -21.90 -9.03
N THR A 307 7.36 -21.34 -9.95
CA THR A 307 7.78 -20.23 -10.80
C THR A 307 8.00 -18.95 -9.99
N ASP A 308 8.84 -18.05 -10.49
CA ASP A 308 9.12 -16.74 -9.89
C ASP A 308 7.86 -15.89 -9.62
N GLN A 309 6.83 -16.07 -10.45
CA GLN A 309 5.53 -15.40 -10.30
C GLN A 309 4.73 -15.99 -9.14
N GLU A 310 4.68 -17.32 -9.03
CA GLU A 310 4.02 -18.02 -7.91
C GLU A 310 4.73 -17.69 -6.57
N LYS A 311 6.07 -17.67 -6.56
CA LYS A 311 6.86 -17.25 -5.38
C LYS A 311 6.52 -15.82 -4.95
N ALA A 312 6.45 -14.88 -5.89
CA ALA A 312 6.11 -13.50 -5.60
C ALA A 312 4.66 -13.33 -5.08
N GLN A 313 3.72 -14.15 -5.56
CA GLN A 313 2.35 -14.17 -5.03
C GLN A 313 2.32 -14.68 -3.59
N LEU A 314 2.98 -15.80 -3.30
CA LEU A 314 3.07 -16.35 -1.95
C LEU A 314 3.67 -15.33 -0.97
N VAL A 315 4.80 -14.73 -1.32
CA VAL A 315 5.45 -13.70 -0.49
C VAL A 315 4.51 -12.52 -0.24
N ARG A 316 3.72 -12.10 -1.24
CA ARG A 316 2.75 -11.01 -1.07
C ARG A 316 1.67 -11.35 -0.03
N HIS A 317 1.19 -12.59 -0.02
CA HIS A 317 0.10 -13.01 0.86
C HIS A 317 0.58 -13.38 2.26
N LEU A 318 1.76 -14.00 2.36
CA LEU A 318 2.25 -14.60 3.60
C LEU A 318 3.17 -13.69 4.41
N VAL A 319 3.82 -12.71 3.77
CA VAL A 319 4.67 -11.72 4.45
C VAL A 319 3.86 -10.45 4.69
N HIS A 320 3.72 -10.03 5.95
CA HIS A 320 3.06 -8.78 6.30
C HIS A 320 3.98 -7.59 6.03
N SER A 321 5.18 -7.60 6.62
CA SER A 321 6.19 -6.54 6.46
C SER A 321 7.59 -7.06 6.72
N VAL A 322 8.59 -6.34 6.22
CA VAL A 322 10.01 -6.55 6.52
C VAL A 322 10.59 -5.19 6.88
N VAL A 323 11.10 -5.02 8.09
CA VAL A 323 11.68 -3.75 8.56
C VAL A 323 13.18 -3.92 8.72
N ILE A 324 13.96 -3.02 8.11
CA ILE A 324 15.42 -3.02 8.19
C ILE A 324 15.90 -1.95 9.17
N GLU A 325 16.59 -2.38 10.21
CA GLU A 325 17.16 -1.55 11.26
C GLU A 325 18.69 -1.69 11.27
N PRO A 326 19.44 -0.63 11.59
CA PRO A 326 20.87 -0.74 11.83
C PRO A 326 21.12 -1.39 13.20
N LEU A 327 21.89 -2.48 13.23
CA LEU A 327 22.35 -3.13 14.46
C LEU A 327 23.85 -2.92 14.62
N HIS A 328 24.29 -2.55 15.82
CA HIS A 328 25.71 -2.44 16.15
C HIS A 328 26.20 -3.77 16.69
N GLN A 329 27.11 -4.42 15.97
CA GLN A 329 27.69 -5.71 16.34
C GLN A 329 29.20 -5.65 16.11
N ASP A 330 29.99 -5.96 17.14
CA ASP A 330 31.46 -6.02 17.10
C ASP A 330 32.14 -4.78 16.47
N GLY A 331 31.64 -3.59 16.81
CA GLY A 331 32.17 -2.32 16.29
C GLY A 331 31.76 -1.97 14.85
N ALA A 332 30.96 -2.82 14.18
CA ALA A 332 30.41 -2.58 12.86
C ALA A 332 28.89 -2.36 12.92
N VAL A 333 28.36 -1.59 11.96
CA VAL A 333 26.91 -1.46 11.77
C VAL A 333 26.47 -2.44 10.69
N VAL A 334 25.58 -3.36 11.02
CA VAL A 334 25.04 -4.38 10.11
C VAL A 334 23.54 -4.20 9.93
N PRO A 335 22.97 -4.55 8.75
CA PRO A 335 21.53 -4.51 8.57
C PRO A 335 20.86 -5.67 9.32
N HIS A 336 19.96 -5.34 10.25
CA HIS A 336 19.09 -6.29 10.95
C HIS A 336 17.68 -6.24 10.34
N ALA A 337 17.18 -7.40 9.92
CA ALA A 337 15.86 -7.52 9.31
C ALA A 337 14.86 -8.11 10.31
N VAL A 338 13.84 -7.32 10.67
CA VAL A 338 12.68 -7.77 11.43
C VAL A 338 11.59 -8.15 10.44
N ILE A 339 11.30 -9.44 10.34
CA ILE A 339 10.29 -9.96 9.41
C ILE A 339 9.00 -10.26 10.18
N THR A 340 7.89 -9.72 9.69
CA THR A 340 6.55 -9.99 10.20
C THR A 340 5.79 -10.80 9.17
N TYR A 341 5.40 -12.01 9.55
CA TYR A 341 4.56 -12.89 8.74
C TYR A 341 3.09 -12.75 9.13
N VAL A 342 2.21 -13.14 8.22
CA VAL A 342 0.76 -13.27 8.49
C VAL A 342 0.47 -14.54 9.31
N PHE A 343 1.43 -15.46 9.38
CA PHE A 343 1.40 -16.69 10.18
C PHE A 343 2.37 -16.61 11.36
N ASP A 344 2.16 -17.43 12.39
CA ASP A 344 3.12 -17.56 13.49
C ASP A 344 4.41 -18.20 12.96
N ALA A 345 5.56 -17.57 13.22
CA ALA A 345 6.85 -17.98 12.67
C ALA A 345 7.12 -19.49 12.85
N PRO A 346 7.74 -20.17 11.87
CA PRO A 346 8.02 -21.60 11.98
C PRO A 346 8.94 -21.87 13.18
N LEU A 347 8.79 -23.05 13.79
CA LEU A 347 9.71 -23.52 14.84
C LEU A 347 11.16 -23.47 14.34
N PRO A 348 12.13 -23.10 15.19
CA PRO A 348 13.52 -22.95 14.76
C PRO A 348 14.09 -24.29 14.25
N GLY A 349 14.33 -24.36 12.94
CA GLY A 349 15.15 -25.39 12.30
C GLY A 349 16.64 -25.06 12.46
N LYS A 350 17.46 -26.09 12.71
CA LYS A 350 18.91 -25.99 12.92
C LYS A 350 19.60 -25.20 11.79
N GLY A 351 20.25 -24.10 12.15
CA GLY A 351 21.03 -23.26 11.25
C GLY A 351 21.29 -21.88 11.84
N ASP A 352 22.21 -21.84 12.80
CA ASP A 352 22.99 -20.71 13.29
C ASP A 352 22.33 -19.33 13.52
N ASN A 353 22.33 -18.97 14.80
CA ASN A 353 22.02 -17.67 15.38
C ASN A 353 22.83 -16.53 14.74
N ILE A 354 22.21 -15.75 13.85
CA ILE A 354 22.57 -14.31 13.62
C ILE A 354 21.31 -13.41 13.60
N PHE A 355 20.10 -13.96 13.67
CA PHE A 355 18.85 -13.19 13.66
C PHE A 355 17.88 -13.74 14.70
N SER A 356 17.99 -13.30 15.95
CA SER A 356 16.98 -13.54 16.98
C SER A 356 16.60 -12.24 17.67
N GLY A 357 15.52 -11.63 17.19
CA GLY A 357 14.77 -10.63 17.94
C GLY A 357 13.34 -11.11 18.10
N LYS A 358 13.03 -11.77 19.23
CA LYS A 358 11.64 -11.78 19.72
C LYS A 358 11.29 -10.34 20.12
N THR A 359 10.09 -9.88 19.80
CA THR A 359 9.19 -9.20 20.74
C THR A 359 7.87 -8.86 20.03
N GLY A 360 6.83 -9.66 20.32
CA GLY A 360 5.55 -9.04 20.63
C GLY A 360 5.66 -8.56 22.08
N THR A 361 5.60 -7.26 22.30
CA THR A 361 5.51 -6.69 23.65
C THR A 361 4.05 -6.50 24.01
N LEU A 362 3.47 -7.50 24.69
CA LEU A 362 2.28 -7.29 25.52
C LEU A 362 2.73 -6.49 26.75
N ASN A 363 2.25 -5.25 26.90
CA ASN A 363 2.56 -4.44 28.06
C ASN A 363 1.80 -4.94 29.31
N ARG A 364 2.28 -4.59 30.49
CA ARG A 364 1.71 -4.96 31.80
C ARG A 364 0.23 -4.54 31.95
N LEU A 365 -0.14 -3.36 31.45
CA LEU A 365 -1.52 -2.85 31.40
C LEU A 365 -2.49 -3.74 30.61
N THR A 366 -1.97 -4.52 29.65
CA THR A 366 -2.78 -5.44 28.84
C THR A 366 -3.00 -6.77 29.58
N LEU A 367 -2.02 -7.21 30.38
CA LEU A 367 -2.11 -8.42 31.19
C LEU A 367 -3.05 -8.23 32.40
N GLU A 368 -2.99 -7.07 33.05
CA GLU A 368 -3.88 -6.73 34.18
C GLU A 368 -5.36 -6.62 33.76
N LYS A 369 -5.65 -6.17 32.53
CA LYS A 369 -7.01 -6.09 31.98
C LYS A 369 -7.64 -7.44 31.63
N MET A 370 -6.85 -8.51 31.54
CA MET A 370 -7.32 -9.84 31.15
C MET A 370 -7.59 -10.77 32.34
N ASN A 371 -7.45 -10.27 33.59
CA ASN A 371 -7.76 -10.99 34.83
C ASN A 371 -7.00 -12.33 34.99
N ILE A 372 -5.75 -12.38 34.51
CA ILE A 372 -4.85 -13.54 34.60
C ILE A 372 -3.88 -13.30 35.76
N GLU A 373 -3.79 -14.23 36.71
CA GLU A 373 -2.84 -14.12 37.82
C GLU A 373 -1.39 -14.16 37.32
N LEU A 374 -0.62 -13.13 37.68
CA LEU A 374 0.78 -12.99 37.29
C LEU A 374 1.68 -13.84 38.20
N THR A 375 2.68 -14.50 37.60
CA THR A 375 3.74 -15.21 38.34
C THR A 375 4.67 -14.21 39.05
N ASP A 376 5.30 -14.61 40.15
CA ASP A 376 6.08 -13.69 41.00
C ASP A 376 7.28 -13.04 40.29
N LYS A 377 7.84 -13.70 39.26
CA LYS A 377 8.87 -13.11 38.38
C LYS A 377 8.35 -11.96 37.50
N GLN A 378 7.07 -11.95 37.15
CA GLN A 378 6.46 -10.92 36.31
C GLN A 378 6.02 -9.71 37.14
N LYS A 379 5.69 -9.90 38.42
CA LYS A 379 5.42 -8.81 39.37
C LYS A 379 6.65 -7.95 39.69
N ALA A 380 7.86 -8.52 39.52
CA ALA A 380 9.13 -7.86 39.79
C ALA A 380 9.66 -6.95 38.65
N MET A 381 8.96 -6.89 37.50
CA MET A 381 9.34 -5.97 36.42
C MET A 381 8.89 -4.53 36.77
N PRO A 382 9.79 -3.52 36.66
CA PRO A 382 9.42 -2.13 36.91
C PRO A 382 8.33 -1.69 35.92
N ALA A 383 7.41 -0.86 36.44
CA ALA A 383 6.17 -0.45 35.78
C ALA A 383 6.40 0.29 34.45
#